data_AF-A0A537WFH6-F1
#
_entry.id   AF-A0A537WFH6-F1
#
_cell.length_a   1.000
_cell.length_b   1.000
_cell.length_c   1.000
_cell.angle_alpha   90.00
_cell.angle_beta   90.00
_cell.angle_gamma   90.00
#
_symmetry.space_group_name_H-M   'P 1'
#
loop_
_entity.id
_entity.type
_entity.pdbx_description
1 polymer ?
#
loop_
_entity_poly.entity_id
_entity_poly.type
_entity_poly.pdbx_seq_one_letter_code
_entity_poly.pdbx_strand_id
1 'polypeptide(L)'
;MSGGVLIREARRRAGLTQVELARRVGTTQSAIARVERGRTEPTADRLGQLIRACGLNLQVWLTPIDDSDWSVARSNLALDVDSRVRQHQAALRFARAGRAAAASGRG
;
A
#
# COMPACT_ATOMS: atom_id res chain seq x y z
N MET A 1 2.30 7.35 -0.31
CA MET A 1 2.04 7.29 1.16
C MET A 1 3.24 7.97 1.83
N SER A 2 3.06 9.04 2.61
CA SER A 2 4.21 9.76 3.22
C SER A 2 4.61 9.18 4.57
N GLY A 3 5.87 9.34 4.96
CA GLY A 3 6.39 8.80 6.23
C GLY A 3 5.64 9.34 7.45
N GLY A 4 5.23 10.62 7.39
CA GLY A 4 4.43 11.25 8.45
C GLY A 4 3.08 10.60 8.70
N VAL A 5 2.40 10.11 7.65
CA VAL A 5 1.12 9.40 7.78
C VAL A 5 1.31 8.06 8.48
N LEU A 6 2.37 7.31 8.14
CA LEU A 6 2.71 6.05 8.79
C LEU A 6 3.01 6.23 10.28
N ILE A 7 3.76 7.29 10.64
CA ILE A 7 4.07 7.61 12.04
C ILE A 7 2.80 7.94 12.82
N ARG A 8 1.91 8.77 12.24
CA ARG A 8 0.63 9.14 12.88
C ARG A 8 -0.23 7.90 13.13
N GLU A 9 -0.30 7.01 12.15
CA GLU A 9 -1.05 5.76 12.25
C GLU A 9 -0.47 4.84 13.33
N ALA A 10 0.84 4.60 13.31
CA ALA A 10 1.53 3.81 14.31
C ALA A 10 1.29 4.33 15.74
N ARG A 11 1.41 5.66 15.92
CA ARG A 11 1.16 6.33 17.20
C ARG A 11 -0.27 6.12 17.70
N ARG A 12 -1.26 6.27 16.80
CA ARG A 12 -2.68 6.09 17.14
C ARG A 12 -2.99 4.65 17.54
N ARG A 13 -2.45 3.66 16.82
CA ARG A 13 -2.60 2.23 17.18
C ARG A 13 -2.01 1.90 18.55
N ALA A 14 -0.91 2.58 18.91
CA ALA A 14 -0.28 2.44 20.21
C ALA A 14 -0.99 3.22 21.34
N GLY A 15 -2.07 3.95 21.05
CA GLY A 15 -2.77 4.78 22.04
C GLY A 15 -1.99 5.99 22.55
N LEU A 16 -0.92 6.39 21.83
CA LEU A 16 -0.02 7.45 22.28
C LEU A 16 -0.47 8.84 21.81
N THR A 17 -0.28 9.83 22.65
CA THR A 17 -0.27 11.25 22.27
C THR A 17 1.05 11.61 21.57
N GLN A 18 1.07 12.73 20.85
CA GLN A 18 2.31 13.22 20.23
C GLN A 18 3.38 13.56 21.28
N VAL A 19 2.98 14.00 22.48
CA VAL A 19 3.90 14.27 23.60
C VAL A 19 4.54 12.98 24.10
N GLU A 20 3.77 11.91 24.26
CA GLU A 20 4.29 10.62 24.73
C GLU A 20 5.26 9.99 23.73
N LEU A 21 4.92 10.01 22.43
CA LEU A 21 5.85 9.57 21.40
C LEU A 21 7.13 10.41 21.41
N ALA A 22 6.99 11.74 21.53
CA ALA A 22 8.14 12.64 21.58
C ALA A 22 9.07 12.32 22.77
N ARG A 23 8.50 12.06 23.96
CA ARG A 23 9.25 11.63 25.14
C ARG A 23 9.96 10.30 24.92
N ARG A 24 9.28 9.30 24.33
CA ARG A 24 9.87 7.98 24.06
C ARG A 24 11.09 8.03 23.12
N VAL A 25 11.12 8.99 22.19
CA VAL A 25 12.20 9.11 21.18
C VAL A 25 13.11 10.32 21.37
N GLY A 26 13.08 10.94 22.57
CA GLY A 26 13.98 12.04 22.95
C GLY A 26 13.85 13.27 22.05
N THR A 27 12.63 13.72 21.76
CA THR A 27 12.38 14.90 20.92
C THR A 27 11.22 15.74 21.45
N THR A 28 10.83 16.80 20.73
CA THR A 28 9.73 17.68 21.12
C THR A 28 8.41 17.26 20.48
N GLN A 29 7.28 17.58 21.12
CA GLN A 29 5.95 17.38 20.53
C GLN A 29 5.82 18.15 19.21
N SER A 30 6.39 19.35 19.10
CA SER A 30 6.34 20.16 17.89
C SER A 30 7.11 19.52 16.73
N ALA A 31 8.20 18.81 17.00
CA ALA A 31 8.93 18.03 16.00
C ALA A 31 8.08 16.86 15.47
N ILE A 32 7.45 16.09 16.37
CA ILE A 32 6.51 15.03 15.98
C ILE A 32 5.36 15.60 15.15
N ALA A 33 4.77 16.72 15.58
CA ALA A 33 3.66 17.34 14.88
C ALA A 33 4.04 17.87 13.48
N ARG A 34 5.26 18.38 13.28
CA ARG A 34 5.74 18.74 11.93
C ARG A 34 5.86 17.52 11.03
N VAL A 35 6.43 16.43 11.53
CA VAL A 35 6.58 15.18 10.79
C VAL A 35 5.21 14.60 10.42
N GLU A 36 4.28 14.48 11.37
CA GLU A 36 2.93 13.94 11.11
C GLU A 36 2.11 14.79 10.14
N ARG A 37 2.39 16.09 10.01
CA ARG A 37 1.75 17.00 9.06
C ARG A 37 2.47 17.06 7.70
N GLY A 38 3.54 16.29 7.50
CA GLY A 38 4.33 16.34 6.26
C GLY A 38 5.13 17.64 6.07
N ARG A 39 5.32 18.43 7.14
CA ARG A 39 6.18 19.64 7.11
C ARG A 39 7.67 19.29 7.20
N THR A 40 7.99 18.04 7.54
CA THR A 40 9.35 17.52 7.59
C THR A 40 9.27 16.04 7.24
N GLU A 41 9.92 15.65 6.14
CA GLU A 41 9.99 14.25 5.74
C GLU A 41 11.04 13.54 6.62
N PRO A 42 10.70 12.44 7.31
CA PRO A 42 11.66 11.67 8.07
C PRO A 42 12.54 10.83 7.13
N THR A 43 13.80 10.61 7.50
CA THR A 43 14.62 9.57 6.86
C THR A 43 14.02 8.18 7.12
N ALA A 44 14.39 7.18 6.32
CA ALA A 44 13.95 5.80 6.53
C ALA A 44 14.29 5.28 7.93
N ASP A 45 15.49 5.60 8.43
CA ASP A 45 15.94 5.23 9.77
C ASP A 45 15.09 5.89 10.85
N ARG A 46 14.79 7.19 10.71
CA ARG A 46 13.99 7.93 11.69
C ARG A 46 12.53 7.45 11.67
N LEU A 47 12.00 7.12 10.50
CA LEU A 47 10.69 6.50 10.35
C LEU A 47 10.64 5.16 11.09
N GLY A 48 11.62 4.28 10.86
CA GLY A 48 11.71 2.98 11.54
C GLY A 48 11.87 3.12 13.07
N GLN A 49 12.67 4.08 13.55
CA GLN A 49 12.81 4.38 14.97
C GLN A 49 11.49 4.82 15.61
N LEU A 50 10.76 5.74 14.97
CA LEU A 50 9.48 6.23 15.48
C LEU A 50 8.41 5.13 15.51
N ILE A 51 8.34 4.30 14.48
CA ILE A 51 7.41 3.16 14.43
C ILE A 51 7.73 2.14 15.53
N ARG A 52 9.03 1.84 15.76
CA ARG A 52 9.45 0.95 16.86
C ARG A 52 9.12 1.50 18.24
N ALA A 53 9.22 2.81 18.45
CA ALA A 53 8.81 3.43 19.72
C ALA A 53 7.30 3.34 19.99
N CYS A 54 6.49 3.12 18.95
CA CYS A 54 5.07 2.78 19.04
C CYS A 54 4.81 1.27 19.24
N GLY A 55 5.84 0.43 19.37
CA GLY A 55 5.69 -1.01 19.54
C GLY A 55 5.32 -1.76 18.26
N LEU A 56 5.56 -1.17 17.10
CA LEU A 56 5.27 -1.76 15.79
C LEU A 56 6.56 -1.96 15.00
N ASN A 57 6.53 -2.84 14.00
CA ASN A 57 7.63 -3.06 13.08
C ASN A 57 7.24 -2.66 11.65
N LEU A 58 8.07 -1.86 10.98
CA LEU A 58 7.88 -1.54 9.57
C LEU A 58 8.64 -2.57 8.73
N GLN A 59 7.90 -3.32 7.91
CA GLN A 59 8.48 -4.22 6.93
C GLN A 59 8.32 -3.63 5.53
N VAL A 60 9.41 -3.62 4.77
CA VAL A 60 9.45 -3.11 3.39
C VAL A 60 10.07 -4.20 2.53
N TRP A 61 9.39 -4.58 1.46
CA TRP A 61 9.86 -5.56 0.49
C TRP A 61 9.65 -5.01 -0.92
N LEU A 62 10.57 -5.38 -1.81
CA LEU A 62 10.43 -5.10 -3.23
C LEU A 62 9.50 -6.15 -3.84
N THR A 63 8.66 -5.72 -4.75
CA THR A 63 7.83 -6.57 -5.60
C THR A 63 8.12 -6.20 -7.05
N PRO A 64 7.99 -7.13 -8.01
CA PRO A 64 7.92 -6.76 -9.41
C PRO A 64 6.89 -5.65 -9.61
N ILE A 65 7.20 -4.71 -10.48
CA ILE A 65 6.23 -3.71 -10.92
C ILE A 65 5.13 -4.50 -11.63
N ASP A 66 3.90 -4.42 -11.09
CA ASP A 66 2.74 -4.98 -11.75
C ASP A 66 2.15 -3.92 -12.68
N ASP A 67 2.55 -3.97 -13.94
CA ASP A 67 2.05 -3.15 -15.03
C ASP A 67 0.88 -3.82 -15.77
N SER A 68 0.32 -4.92 -15.25
CA SER A 68 -0.79 -5.62 -15.88
C SER A 68 -2.02 -4.71 -16.06
N ASP A 69 -2.35 -3.90 -15.04
CA ASP A 69 -3.45 -2.93 -15.08
C ASP A 69 -3.27 -1.88 -16.20
N TRP A 70 -2.05 -1.35 -16.35
CA TRP A 70 -1.73 -0.35 -17.36
C TRP A 70 -1.59 -0.94 -18.76
N SER A 71 -1.09 -2.18 -18.88
CA SER A 71 -0.98 -2.86 -20.16
C SER A 71 -2.36 -3.15 -20.76
N VAL A 72 -3.31 -3.62 -19.93
CA VAL A 72 -4.69 -3.90 -20.35
C VAL A 72 -5.40 -2.59 -20.71
N ALA A 73 -5.28 -1.55 -19.87
CA ALA A 73 -5.85 -0.25 -20.16
C ALA A 73 -5.28 0.33 -21.47
N ARG A 74 -3.97 0.22 -21.70
CA ARG A 74 -3.32 0.72 -22.92
C ARG A 74 -3.70 -0.07 -24.17
N SER A 75 -3.77 -1.40 -24.09
CA SER A 75 -4.27 -2.24 -25.18
C SER A 75 -5.73 -1.92 -25.53
N ASN A 76 -6.57 -1.65 -24.53
CA ASN A 76 -7.97 -1.29 -24.75
C ASN A 76 -8.15 0.06 -25.44
N LEU A 77 -7.25 1.03 -25.24
CA LEU A 77 -7.33 2.34 -25.90
C LEU A 77 -7.13 2.25 -27.42
N ALA A 78 -6.38 1.24 -27.89
CA ALA A 78 -6.17 0.98 -29.31
C ALA A 78 -7.35 0.23 -29.99
N LEU A 79 -8.33 -0.23 -29.22
CA LEU A 79 -9.47 -0.99 -29.72
C LEU A 79 -10.72 -0.11 -29.83
N ASP A 80 -11.52 -0.37 -30.86
CA ASP A 80 -12.88 0.15 -30.94
C ASP A 80 -13.77 -0.45 -29.83
N VAL A 81 -14.94 0.16 -29.62
CA VAL A 81 -15.89 -0.21 -28.57
C VAL A 81 -16.26 -1.70 -28.63
N ASP A 82 -16.55 -2.23 -29.82
CA ASP A 82 -17.02 -3.60 -29.99
C ASP A 82 -15.88 -4.61 -29.78
N SER A 83 -14.68 -4.26 -30.23
CA SER A 83 -13.47 -5.07 -30.04
C SER A 83 -13.11 -5.21 -28.57
N ARG A 84 -13.26 -4.14 -27.77
CA ARG A 84 -13.10 -4.22 -26.30
C ARG A 84 -14.12 -5.16 -25.66
N VAL A 85 -15.39 -5.07 -26.06
CA VAL A 85 -16.47 -5.93 -25.53
C VAL A 85 -16.17 -7.39 -25.85
N ARG A 86 -15.79 -7.72 -27.09
CA ARG A 86 -15.42 -9.08 -27.49
C ARG A 86 -14.24 -9.63 -26.69
N GLN A 87 -13.19 -8.82 -26.51
CA GLN A 87 -12.01 -9.21 -25.74
C GLN A 87 -12.37 -9.49 -24.27
N HIS A 88 -13.17 -8.62 -23.65
CA HIS A 88 -13.63 -8.81 -22.27
C HIS A 88 -14.49 -10.06 -22.12
N GLN A 89 -15.41 -10.31 -23.05
CA GLN A 89 -16.22 -11.54 -23.07
C GLN A 89 -15.37 -12.80 -23.20
N ALA A 90 -14.31 -12.78 -24.01
CA ALA A 90 -13.39 -13.89 -24.16
C ALA A 90 -12.62 -14.18 -22.86
N ALA A 91 -12.14 -13.14 -22.18
CA ALA A 91 -11.48 -13.28 -20.88
C ALA A 91 -12.40 -13.89 -19.82
N LEU A 92 -13.68 -13.47 -19.76
CA LEU A 92 -14.66 -14.04 -18.83
C LEU A 92 -14.96 -15.52 -19.11
N ARG A 93 -15.04 -15.91 -20.39
CA ARG A 93 -15.20 -17.32 -20.78
C ARG A 93 -14.00 -18.15 -20.31
N PHE A 94 -12.79 -17.67 -20.56
CA PHE A 94 -11.56 -18.32 -20.11
C PHE A 94 -11.53 -18.51 -18.58
N ALA A 95 -11.81 -17.45 -17.81
CA ALA A 95 -11.82 -17.50 -16.36
C ALA A 95 -12.85 -18.48 -15.79
N ARG A 96 -14.05 -18.56 -16.41
CA ARG A 96 -15.09 -19.52 -16.02
C ARG A 96 -14.67 -20.96 -16.32
N ALA A 97 -14.11 -21.21 -17.50
CA ALA A 97 -13.62 -22.53 -17.89
C ALA A 97 -12.50 -23.01 -16.96
N GLY A 98 -11.53 -22.14 -16.64
CA GLY A 98 -10.46 -22.46 -15.70
C GLY A 98 -10.96 -22.80 -14.30
N ARG A 99 -11.95 -22.07 -13.77
CA ARG A 99 -12.58 -22.40 -12.48
C ARG A 99 -13.30 -23.74 -12.48
N ALA A 100 -14.02 -24.06 -13.55
CA ALA A 100 -14.71 -25.35 -13.69
C ALA A 100 -13.71 -26.52 -13.72
N ALA A 101 -12.64 -26.39 -14.50
CA ALA A 101 -11.58 -27.40 -14.59
C ALA A 101 -10.85 -27.62 -13.24
N ALA A 102 -10.58 -26.53 -12.50
CA ALA A 102 -9.95 -26.60 -11.19
C ALA A 102 -10.85 -27.21 -10.10
N ALA A 103 -12.17 -27.23 -10.30
CA ALA A 103 -13.14 -27.88 -9.42
C ALA A 103 -13.28 -29.38 -9.73
N SER A 104 -13.19 -29.76 -11.02
CA SER A 104 -13.28 -31.16 -11.45
C SER A 104 -12.01 -31.98 -11.22
N GLY A 105 -10.85 -31.34 -11.07
CA GLY A 105 -9.55 -32.01 -10.86
C GLY A 105 -9.17 -32.33 -9.41
N ARG A 106 -10.06 -32.11 -8.44
CA ARG A 106 -9.84 -32.44 -7.00
C ARG A 106 -10.64 -33.67 -6.54
N GLY A 107 -11.13 -34.47 -7.49
CA GLY A 107 -11.82 -35.73 -7.25
C GLY A 107 -10.89 -36.92 -7.43
#